data_AF-A0A4S2LEX9-F1
#
_entry.id   AF-A0A4S2LEX9-F1
#
_cell.length_a   1.000
_cell.length_b   1.000
_cell.length_c   1.000
_cell.angle_alpha   90.00
_cell.angle_beta   90.00
_cell.angle_gamma   90.00
#
_symmetry.space_group_name_H-M   'P 1'
#
loop_
_entity.id
_entity.type
_entity.pdbx_description
1 polymer ?
#
loop_
_entity_poly.entity_id
_entity_poly.type
_entity_poly.pdbx_seq_one_letter_code
_entity_poly.pdbx_strand_id
1 'polypeptide(L)'
;MNSLLRYDVPVKESEEFCEGRKKLVATGTLCVASEGTQSMGPACTTSGPCRLTKDDAVSQTLSKFFPPVRYKEMGTKWVKYVSTKQATPIEMTHVKQEVDRILKVRCSRKAPLCVIREDVLSDLIREILRQVTIDCPEQGLLLRRVLDHNEMEFNAYETLLRFTDAFVGRKWAEWQHWKADRTRQ
;
A
#
# COMPACT_ATOMS: atom_id res chain seq x y z
N MET A 1 5.70 14.89 -8.12
CA MET A 1 6.03 14.10 -6.91
C MET A 1 6.91 12.95 -7.35
N ASN A 2 8.15 12.91 -6.89
CA ASN A 2 9.10 11.86 -7.28
C ASN A 2 8.90 10.69 -6.33
N SER A 3 8.15 9.68 -6.74
CA SER A 3 8.03 8.44 -5.98
C SER A 3 9.39 7.74 -5.96
N LEU A 4 9.77 7.17 -4.81
CA LEU A 4 11.00 6.37 -4.66
C LEU A 4 10.86 4.97 -5.28
N LEU A 5 9.63 4.52 -5.57
CA LEU A 5 9.34 3.24 -6.17
C LEU A 5 9.81 3.21 -7.63
N ARG A 6 10.58 2.17 -8.01
CA ARG A 6 11.07 2.01 -9.37
C ARG A 6 9.98 1.52 -10.33
N TYR A 7 9.76 2.29 -11.40
CA TYR A 7 8.88 1.93 -12.51
C TYR A 7 9.70 1.58 -13.77
N ASP A 8 9.13 0.74 -14.63
CA ASP A 8 9.64 0.50 -15.97
C ASP A 8 9.32 1.68 -16.91
N VAL A 9 9.93 1.64 -18.09
CA VAL A 9 9.71 2.65 -19.14
C VAL A 9 8.20 2.70 -19.48
N PRO A 10 7.57 3.88 -19.47
CA PRO A 10 6.16 4.02 -19.79
C PRO A 10 5.85 3.51 -21.20
N VAL A 11 4.74 2.79 -21.33
CA VAL A 11 4.24 2.25 -22.61
C VAL A 11 2.98 3.02 -23.00
N LYS A 12 2.80 3.27 -24.31
CA LYS A 12 1.56 3.88 -24.82
C LYS A 12 0.40 2.91 -24.65
N GLU A 13 -0.69 3.39 -24.05
CA GLU A 13 -1.93 2.62 -23.97
C GLU A 13 -2.62 2.72 -25.35
N SER A 14 -2.49 1.68 -26.17
CA SER A 14 -3.21 1.57 -27.44
C SER A 14 -4.71 1.61 -27.18
N GLU A 15 -5.47 2.38 -27.97
CA GLU A 15 -6.91 2.61 -27.74
C GLU A 15 -7.82 1.40 -28.01
N GLU A 16 -7.27 0.20 -28.19
CA GLU A 16 -8.02 -1.01 -28.52
C GLU A 16 -7.80 -2.11 -27.47
N PHE A 17 -8.70 -2.16 -26.47
CA PHE A 17 -9.59 -3.30 -26.19
C PHE A 17 -10.46 -2.96 -24.97
N CYS A 18 -11.57 -2.25 -25.22
CA CYS A 18 -12.61 -2.00 -24.23
C CYS A 18 -13.92 -2.65 -24.71
N GLU A 19 -13.93 -3.96 -24.94
CA GLU A 19 -15.17 -4.71 -25.15
C GLU A 19 -14.99 -6.16 -24.69
N GLY A 20 -15.75 -6.57 -23.67
CA GLY A 20 -15.72 -7.95 -23.17
C GLY A 20 -15.77 -8.11 -21.67
N ARG A 21 -16.65 -7.39 -20.97
CA ARG A 21 -17.17 -7.86 -19.68
C ARG A 21 -17.86 -9.21 -19.91
N LYS A 22 -17.18 -10.32 -19.69
CA LYS A 22 -17.86 -11.57 -19.36
C LYS A 22 -18.43 -11.38 -17.95
N LYS A 23 -19.69 -10.94 -17.89
CA LYS A 23 -20.56 -11.13 -16.73
C LYS A 23 -20.56 -12.63 -16.44
N LEU A 24 -19.80 -13.09 -15.44
CA LEU A 24 -20.19 -14.31 -14.77
C LEU A 24 -21.50 -13.98 -14.05
N VAL A 25 -22.54 -14.64 -14.52
CA VAL A 25 -23.88 -14.63 -13.96
C VAL A 25 -23.79 -15.12 -12.52
N ALA A 26 -24.05 -14.22 -11.58
CA ALA A 26 -24.38 -14.59 -10.21
C ALA A 26 -25.83 -15.10 -10.22
N THR A 27 -26.02 -16.38 -10.53
CA THR A 27 -27.22 -17.11 -10.12
C THR A 27 -26.90 -17.70 -8.77
N GLY A 28 -27.54 -17.19 -7.73
CA GLY A 28 -27.30 -17.60 -6.36
C GLY A 28 -27.69 -19.05 -6.09
N THR A 29 -27.08 -19.62 -5.07
CA THR A 29 -27.73 -20.55 -4.15
C THR A 29 -26.97 -20.47 -2.82
N LEU A 30 -27.66 -20.00 -1.78
CA LEU A 30 -27.25 -20.19 -0.39
C LEU A 30 -27.38 -21.68 -0.06
N CYS A 31 -26.30 -22.30 0.39
CA CYS A 31 -26.35 -23.63 1.01
C CYS A 31 -25.86 -23.53 2.45
N VAL A 32 -26.82 -23.66 3.37
CA VAL A 32 -26.63 -23.97 4.79
C VAL A 32 -26.72 -25.49 4.94
N ALA A 33 -25.72 -26.11 5.58
CA ALA A 33 -25.75 -27.40 6.31
C ALA A 33 -24.28 -27.85 6.52
N SER A 34 -23.75 -27.85 7.75
CA SER A 34 -23.83 -28.88 8.80
C SER A 34 -22.62 -29.83 8.78
N GLU A 35 -22.14 -30.16 9.97
CA GLU A 35 -20.96 -30.96 10.26
C GLU A 35 -21.12 -32.42 9.79
N GLY A 36 -20.04 -33.01 9.26
CA GLY A 36 -19.98 -34.43 8.93
C GLY A 36 -18.91 -34.79 7.88
N THR A 37 -17.77 -35.28 8.35
CA THR A 37 -16.90 -36.35 7.81
C THR A 37 -16.77 -36.56 6.28
N GLN A 38 -15.53 -36.33 5.80
CA GLN A 38 -14.80 -36.93 4.66
C GLN A 38 -15.20 -36.62 3.20
N SER A 39 -14.20 -36.05 2.51
CA SER A 39 -13.76 -36.34 1.12
C SER A 39 -14.74 -36.13 -0.04
N MET A 40 -14.57 -35.01 -0.75
CA MET A 40 -14.20 -34.92 -2.19
C MET A 40 -14.37 -33.44 -2.62
N GLY A 41 -13.25 -32.74 -2.88
CA GLY A 41 -13.30 -31.40 -3.47
C GLY A 41 -13.64 -31.46 -4.97
N PRO A 42 -14.22 -30.40 -5.56
CA PRO A 42 -14.59 -30.41 -6.97
C PRO A 42 -13.32 -30.37 -7.82
N ALA A 43 -13.23 -31.33 -8.74
CA ALA A 43 -12.13 -31.52 -9.66
C ALA A 43 -11.99 -30.31 -10.61
N CYS A 44 -10.81 -29.70 -10.60
CA CYS A 44 -10.37 -28.80 -11.65
C CYS A 44 -10.03 -29.63 -12.89
N THR A 45 -10.95 -29.71 -13.85
CA THR A 45 -10.72 -30.31 -15.18
C THR A 45 -10.17 -29.25 -16.13
N THR A 46 -8.88 -28.94 -15.99
CA THR A 46 -8.06 -28.55 -17.16
C THR A 46 -6.61 -28.91 -16.87
N SER A 47 -6.11 -29.86 -17.64
CA SER A 47 -4.82 -30.52 -17.51
C SER A 47 -3.65 -29.61 -17.87
N GLY A 48 -2.87 -29.25 -16.86
CA GLY A 48 -1.49 -28.78 -16.96
C GLY A 48 -0.92 -28.61 -15.55
N PRO A 49 0.31 -29.05 -15.24
CA PRO A 49 0.95 -28.65 -13.99
C PRO A 49 1.23 -27.16 -14.11
N CYS A 50 0.39 -26.32 -13.51
CA CYS A 50 0.64 -24.88 -13.38
C CYS A 50 1.81 -24.65 -12.41
N ARG A 51 3.02 -25.03 -12.83
CA ARG A 51 4.24 -24.65 -12.13
C ARG A 51 4.58 -23.25 -12.64
N LEU A 52 4.03 -22.23 -11.95
CA LEU A 52 4.42 -20.84 -12.21
C LEU A 52 5.93 -20.74 -12.09
N THR A 53 6.58 -20.12 -13.07
CA THR A 53 7.99 -19.78 -12.94
C THR A 53 8.15 -18.75 -11.82
N LYS A 54 9.35 -18.65 -11.25
CA LYS A 54 9.64 -17.65 -10.20
C LYS A 54 9.29 -16.23 -10.70
N ASP A 55 9.66 -15.92 -11.93
CA ASP A 55 9.45 -14.60 -12.54
C ASP A 55 7.97 -14.28 -12.76
N ASP A 56 7.15 -15.28 -13.13
CA ASP A 56 5.69 -15.12 -13.24
C ASP A 56 5.06 -14.87 -11.86
N ALA A 57 5.51 -15.59 -10.84
CA ALA A 57 5.03 -15.42 -9.46
C ALA A 57 5.38 -14.03 -8.90
N VAL A 58 6.60 -13.54 -9.14
CA VAL A 58 7.03 -12.18 -8.79
C VAL A 58 6.16 -11.14 -9.49
N SER A 59 6.00 -11.25 -10.81
CA SER A 59 5.22 -10.30 -11.63
C SER A 59 3.75 -10.24 -11.20
N GLN A 60 3.14 -11.41 -10.95
CA GLN A 60 1.77 -11.49 -10.44
C GLN A 60 1.65 -10.86 -9.04
N THR A 61 2.64 -11.07 -8.17
CA THR A 61 2.62 -10.57 -6.79
C THR A 61 2.81 -9.04 -6.75
N LEU A 62 3.77 -8.51 -7.50
CA LEU A 62 3.99 -7.06 -7.63
C LEU A 62 2.75 -6.36 -8.19
N SER A 63 2.08 -6.98 -9.16
CA SER A 63 0.83 -6.46 -9.75
C SER A 63 -0.32 -6.40 -8.74
N LYS A 64 -0.34 -7.27 -7.72
CA LYS A 64 -1.32 -7.21 -6.63
C LYS A 64 -1.01 -6.07 -5.65
N PHE A 65 0.26 -5.81 -5.37
CA PHE A 65 0.66 -4.77 -4.41
C PHE A 65 0.56 -3.36 -4.96
N PHE A 66 0.89 -3.19 -6.24
CA PHE A 66 1.04 -1.89 -6.86
C PHE A 66 0.21 -1.83 -8.15
N PRO A 67 -0.88 -1.04 -8.18
CA PRO A 67 -1.63 -0.83 -9.41
C PRO A 67 -0.77 -0.06 -10.43
N PRO A 68 -0.98 -0.28 -11.73
CA PRO A 68 -0.29 0.46 -12.77
C PRO A 68 -0.68 1.94 -12.73
N VAL A 69 0.30 2.82 -12.92
CA VAL A 69 0.07 4.26 -12.93
C VAL A 69 -0.24 4.68 -14.36
N ARG A 70 -1.45 5.22 -14.57
CA ARG A 70 -1.90 5.76 -15.85
C ARG A 70 -1.88 7.28 -15.82
N TYR A 71 -1.37 7.91 -16.87
CA TYR A 71 -1.39 9.36 -17.02
C TYR A 71 -1.52 9.75 -18.49
N LYS A 72 -2.00 10.98 -18.75
CA LYS A 72 -2.13 11.53 -20.10
C LYS A 72 -1.09 12.63 -20.29
N GLU A 73 -0.36 12.57 -21.40
CA GLU A 73 0.61 13.57 -21.78
C GLU A 73 0.45 13.88 -23.26
N MET A 74 0.22 15.15 -23.60
CA MET A 74 0.04 15.62 -24.98
C MET A 74 -1.02 14.83 -25.78
N GLY A 75 -2.15 14.51 -25.13
CA GLY A 75 -3.25 13.74 -25.74
C GLY A 75 -3.02 12.22 -25.82
N THR A 76 -1.80 11.74 -25.56
CA THR A 76 -1.47 10.31 -25.54
C THR A 76 -1.63 9.75 -24.12
N LYS A 77 -2.27 8.57 -24.00
CA LYS A 77 -2.37 7.83 -22.73
C LYS A 77 -1.13 6.97 -22.53
N TRP A 78 -0.53 7.05 -21.35
CA TRP A 78 0.65 6.29 -20.96
C TRP A 78 0.35 5.47 -19.72
N VAL A 79 0.93 4.28 -19.67
CA VAL A 79 0.89 3.40 -18.51
C VAL A 79 2.31 3.02 -18.11
N LYS A 80 2.61 3.05 -16.81
CA LYS A 80 3.86 2.54 -16.26
C LYS A 80 3.58 1.48 -15.19
N TYR A 81 4.35 0.40 -15.26
CA TYR A 81 4.30 -0.73 -14.34
C TYR A 81 5.51 -0.69 -13.40
N VAL A 82 5.37 -1.33 -12.25
CA VAL A 82 6.47 -1.47 -11.29
C VAL A 82 7.52 -2.41 -11.88
N SER A 83 8.79 -2.03 -11.75
CA SER A 83 9.88 -2.80 -12.34
C SER A 83 10.05 -4.14 -11.62
N THR A 84 10.25 -5.21 -12.39
CA THR A 84 10.57 -6.56 -11.87
C THR A 84 12.08 -6.77 -11.68
N LYS A 85 12.90 -5.78 -12.06
CA LYS A 85 14.38 -5.88 -11.98
C LYS A 85 14.88 -5.57 -10.57
N GLN A 86 15.72 -6.44 -10.04
CA GLN A 86 16.42 -6.24 -8.78
C GLN A 86 17.31 -4.99 -8.84
N ALA A 87 17.37 -4.20 -7.76
CA ALA A 87 18.29 -3.06 -7.72
C ALA A 87 19.74 -3.51 -7.51
N THR A 88 20.65 -2.82 -8.18
CA THR A 88 22.08 -2.95 -7.90
C THR A 88 22.45 -2.24 -6.58
N PRO A 89 23.58 -2.60 -5.94
CA PRO A 89 24.04 -1.91 -4.72
C PRO A 89 24.25 -0.40 -4.90
N ILE A 90 24.65 0.02 -6.11
CA ILE A 90 24.83 1.44 -6.45
C ILE A 90 23.47 2.14 -6.51
N GLU A 91 22.47 1.53 -7.15
CA GLU A 91 21.10 2.07 -7.19
C GLU A 91 20.49 2.17 -5.79
N MET A 92 20.72 1.20 -4.91
CA MET A 92 20.27 1.26 -3.51
C MET A 92 20.94 2.42 -2.75
N THR A 93 22.23 2.66 -3.02
CA THR A 93 22.95 3.81 -2.44
C THR A 93 22.35 5.13 -2.92
N HIS A 94 21.96 5.21 -4.20
CA HIS A 94 21.28 6.37 -4.74
C HIS A 94 19.89 6.60 -4.10
N VAL A 95 19.10 5.53 -3.89
CA VAL A 95 17.81 5.63 -3.17
C VAL A 95 18.01 6.16 -1.75
N LYS A 96 19.02 5.66 -1.04
CA LYS A 96 19.37 6.16 0.31
C LYS A 96 19.71 7.66 0.29
N GLN A 97 20.55 8.09 -0.64
CA GLN A 97 20.93 9.49 -0.79
C GLN A 97 19.73 10.37 -1.14
N GLU A 98 18.82 9.87 -1.99
CA GLU A 98 17.61 10.59 -2.38
C GLU A 98 16.64 10.76 -1.19
N VAL A 99 16.48 9.75 -0.35
CA VAL A 99 15.71 9.86 0.91
C VAL A 99 16.31 10.95 1.81
N ASP A 100 17.62 10.92 2.04
CA ASP A 100 18.30 11.94 2.85
C ASP A 100 18.15 13.34 2.25
N ARG A 101 18.20 13.45 0.92
CA ARG A 101 17.99 14.71 0.20
C ARG A 101 16.56 15.22 0.40
N ILE A 102 15.54 14.39 0.20
CA ILE A 102 14.13 14.77 0.35
C ILE A 102 13.84 15.18 1.80
N LEU A 103 14.34 14.43 2.78
CA LEU A 103 14.16 14.77 4.20
C LEU A 103 14.78 16.12 4.56
N LYS A 104 15.96 16.44 4.01
CA LYS A 104 16.61 17.75 4.19
C LYS A 104 15.84 18.87 3.51
N VAL A 105 15.49 18.69 2.23
CA VAL A 105 14.78 19.70 1.43
C VAL A 105 13.41 20.03 2.03
N ARG A 106 12.69 19.01 2.52
CA ARG A 106 11.39 19.21 3.17
C ARG A 106 11.52 19.59 4.65
N CYS A 107 12.73 19.81 5.18
CA CYS A 107 12.98 20.20 6.57
C CYS A 107 12.32 19.25 7.60
N SER A 108 12.45 17.94 7.40
CA SER A 108 11.91 16.93 8.33
C SER A 108 12.49 17.11 9.74
N ARG A 109 11.62 17.11 10.75
CA ARG A 109 12.01 17.19 12.16
C ARG A 109 12.64 15.86 12.60
N LYS A 110 13.64 15.91 13.48
CA LYS A 110 14.21 14.73 14.17
C LYS A 110 13.37 14.33 15.41
N ALA A 111 12.06 14.54 15.34
CA ALA A 111 11.12 14.18 16.39
C ALA A 111 10.49 12.81 16.08
N PRO A 112 9.99 12.07 17.08
CA PRO A 112 9.35 10.77 16.86
C PRO A 112 8.10 10.85 15.97
N LEU A 113 7.35 11.97 16.04
CA LEU A 113 6.18 12.22 15.19
C LEU A 113 6.49 13.32 14.18
N CYS A 114 6.61 12.96 12.90
CA CYS A 114 6.83 13.89 11.80
C CYS A 114 6.19 13.39 10.51
N VAL A 115 5.11 14.05 10.07
CA VAL A 115 4.33 13.68 8.87
C VAL A 115 5.20 13.64 7.61
N ILE A 116 6.15 14.58 7.47
CA ILE A 116 7.08 14.59 6.32
C ILE A 116 7.98 13.35 6.32
N ARG A 117 8.41 12.91 7.50
CA ARG A 117 9.27 11.72 7.61
C ARG A 117 8.47 10.46 7.33
N GLU A 118 7.26 10.40 7.87
CA GLU A 118 6.29 9.33 7.61
C GLU A 118 6.04 9.18 6.11
N ASP A 119 5.70 10.26 5.39
CA ASP A 119 5.47 10.25 3.93
C ASP A 119 6.67 9.69 3.16
N VAL A 120 7.88 10.18 3.45
CA VAL A 120 9.10 9.74 2.76
C VAL A 120 9.45 8.28 3.08
N LEU A 121 9.27 7.85 4.33
CA LEU A 121 9.55 6.46 4.72
C LEU A 121 8.48 5.50 4.20
N SER A 122 7.22 5.92 4.11
CA SER A 122 6.16 5.17 3.45
C SER A 122 6.49 4.92 1.98
N ASP A 123 7.00 5.92 1.27
CA ASP A 123 7.49 5.75 -0.10
C ASP A 123 8.70 4.80 -0.18
N LEU A 124 9.65 4.89 0.77
CA LEU A 124 10.80 3.99 0.83
C LEU A 124 10.39 2.53 1.09
N ILE A 125 9.44 2.31 2.00
CA ILE A 125 8.92 0.98 2.32
C ILE A 125 8.30 0.32 1.09
N ARG A 126 7.66 1.08 0.20
CA ARG A 126 7.14 0.55 -1.07
C ARG A 126 8.26 0.01 -1.96
N GLU A 127 9.39 0.71 -2.05
CA GLU A 127 10.56 0.23 -2.79
C GLU A 127 11.21 -0.99 -2.10
N ILE A 128 11.29 -1.02 -0.77
CA ILE A 128 11.76 -2.19 -0.03
C ILE A 128 10.85 -3.40 -0.29
N LEU A 129 9.53 -3.22 -0.23
CA LEU A 129 8.56 -4.27 -0.52
C LEU A 129 8.74 -4.81 -1.94
N ARG A 130 9.01 -3.93 -2.91
CA ARG A 130 9.34 -4.34 -4.28
C ARG A 130 10.60 -5.21 -4.33
N GLN A 131 11.69 -4.81 -3.70
CA GLN A 131 12.94 -5.59 -3.66
C GLN A 131 12.75 -6.96 -3.03
N VAL A 132 12.14 -7.00 -1.84
CA VAL A 132 11.90 -8.25 -1.10
C VAL A 132 11.02 -9.21 -1.91
N THR A 133 10.01 -8.67 -2.62
CA THR A 133 9.13 -9.48 -3.49
C THR A 133 9.88 -10.06 -4.69
N ILE A 134 10.85 -9.34 -5.25
CA ILE A 134 11.69 -9.83 -6.37
C ILE A 134 12.61 -10.95 -5.89
N ASP A 135 13.18 -10.82 -4.69
CA ASP A 135 13.99 -11.88 -4.08
C ASP A 135 13.17 -13.15 -3.82
N CYS A 136 12.05 -12.98 -3.10
CA CYS A 136 11.14 -14.06 -2.72
C CYS A 136 9.69 -13.51 -2.62
N PRO A 137 8.78 -13.89 -3.53
CA PRO A 137 7.42 -13.34 -3.55
C PRO A 137 6.61 -13.70 -2.31
N GLU A 138 6.86 -14.86 -1.69
CA GLU A 138 6.22 -15.30 -0.45
C GLU A 138 6.60 -14.40 0.73
N GLN A 139 7.87 -14.00 0.80
CA GLN A 139 8.35 -13.05 1.80
C GLN A 139 7.73 -11.66 1.59
N GLY A 140 7.57 -11.24 0.32
CA GLY A 140 6.85 -10.01 -0.02
C GLY A 140 5.39 -10.04 0.47
N LEU A 141 4.69 -11.16 0.28
CA LEU A 141 3.31 -11.35 0.79
C LEU A 141 3.23 -11.28 2.31
N LEU A 142 4.17 -11.89 3.02
CA LEU A 142 4.22 -11.83 4.47
C LEU A 142 4.50 -10.39 4.95
N LEU A 143 5.51 -9.73 4.37
CA LEU A 143 5.87 -8.37 4.70
C LEU A 143 4.70 -7.42 4.47
N ARG A 144 3.97 -7.57 3.36
CA ARG A 144 2.79 -6.75 3.08
C ARG A 144 1.72 -6.87 4.17
N ARG A 145 1.43 -8.10 4.65
CA ARG A 145 0.46 -8.29 5.74
C ARG A 145 0.89 -7.61 7.03
N VAL A 146 2.18 -7.70 7.37
CA VAL A 146 2.73 -7.02 8.55
C VAL A 146 2.62 -5.51 8.39
N LEU A 147 2.92 -4.96 7.21
CA LEU A 147 2.79 -3.53 6.93
C LEU A 147 1.33 -3.06 7.02
N ASP A 148 0.39 -3.80 6.41
CA ASP A 148 -1.04 -3.48 6.47
C ASP A 148 -1.56 -3.50 7.92
N HIS A 149 -1.09 -4.45 8.74
CA HIS A 149 -1.42 -4.51 10.16
C HIS A 149 -0.88 -3.29 10.93
N ASN A 150 0.39 -2.92 10.72
CA ASN A 150 0.97 -1.74 11.35
C ASN A 150 0.22 -0.45 10.92
N GLU A 151 -0.13 -0.31 9.64
CA GLU A 151 -0.89 0.84 9.16
C GLU A 151 -2.27 0.93 9.82
N MET A 152 -2.95 -0.20 9.99
CA MET A 152 -4.21 -0.29 10.75
C MET A 152 -4.01 0.12 12.21
N GLU A 153 -2.95 -0.36 12.88
CA GLU A 153 -2.65 -0.01 14.27
C GLU A 153 -2.32 1.48 14.44
N PHE A 154 -1.48 2.05 13.57
CA PHE A 154 -1.15 3.47 13.59
C PHE A 154 -2.38 4.36 13.40
N ASN A 155 -3.28 4.00 12.47
CA ASN A 155 -4.52 4.74 12.25
C ASN A 155 -5.45 4.68 13.49
N ALA A 156 -5.51 3.53 14.17
CA ALA A 156 -6.25 3.41 15.42
C ALA A 156 -5.69 4.32 16.52
N TYR A 157 -4.36 4.36 16.68
CA TYR A 157 -3.72 5.28 17.63
C TYR A 157 -3.92 6.75 17.27
N GLU A 158 -3.82 7.11 15.99
CA GLU A 158 -4.09 8.48 15.53
C GLU A 158 -5.52 8.91 15.87
N THR A 159 -6.49 8.02 15.64
CA THR A 159 -7.90 8.25 15.97
C THR A 159 -8.08 8.47 17.47
N LEU A 160 -7.48 7.63 18.32
CA LEU A 160 -7.53 7.80 19.78
C LEU A 160 -6.91 9.13 20.21
N LEU A 161 -5.74 9.49 19.68
CA LEU A 161 -5.07 10.75 20.00
C LEU A 161 -5.94 11.96 19.65
N ARG A 162 -6.56 11.96 18.47
CA ARG A 162 -7.51 13.00 18.05
C ARG A 162 -8.69 13.13 19.04
N PHE A 163 -9.24 12.02 19.52
CA PHE A 163 -10.29 12.05 20.55
C PHE A 163 -9.78 12.57 21.89
N THR A 164 -8.57 12.20 22.31
CA THR A 164 -7.98 12.69 23.56
C THR A 164 -7.73 14.20 23.50
N ASP A 165 -7.21 14.73 22.40
CA ASP A 165 -6.98 16.16 22.22
C ASP A 165 -8.30 16.94 22.30
N ALA A 166 -9.34 16.44 21.64
CA ALA A 166 -10.67 17.04 21.71
C ALA A 166 -11.25 17.02 23.13
N PHE A 167 -11.05 15.93 23.87
CA PHE A 167 -11.50 15.82 25.27
C PHE A 167 -10.75 16.80 26.18
N VAL A 168 -9.42 16.85 26.09
CA VAL A 168 -8.57 17.77 26.86
C VAL A 168 -8.96 19.22 26.56
N GLY A 169 -9.17 19.56 25.28
CA GLY A 169 -9.62 20.89 24.88
C GLY A 169 -10.95 21.29 25.52
N ARG A 170 -11.94 20.38 25.54
CA ARG A 170 -13.24 20.65 26.21
C ARG A 170 -13.07 20.86 27.71
N LYS A 171 -12.33 19.99 28.39
CA LYS A 171 -12.09 20.12 29.84
C LYS A 171 -11.31 21.37 30.20
N TRP A 172 -10.35 21.76 29.38
CA TRP A 172 -9.65 23.01 29.55
C TRP A 172 -10.60 24.21 29.41
N ALA A 173 -11.47 24.24 28.39
CA ALA A 173 -12.44 25.30 28.20
C ALA A 173 -13.46 25.40 29.36
N GLU A 174 -14.01 24.27 29.82
CA GLU A 174 -14.87 24.19 31.01
C GLU A 174 -14.20 24.81 32.25
N TRP A 175 -12.94 24.47 32.49
CA TRP A 175 -12.18 25.00 33.61
C TRP A 175 -11.93 26.51 33.50
N GLN A 176 -11.64 27.02 32.30
CA GLN A 176 -11.48 28.46 32.07
C GLN A 176 -12.76 29.23 32.36
N HIS A 177 -13.92 28.71 31.91
CA HIS A 177 -15.23 29.28 32.24
C HIS A 177 -15.47 29.31 33.74
N TRP A 178 -15.31 28.16 34.41
CA TRP A 178 -15.48 28.07 35.86
C TRP A 178 -14.56 29.04 36.63
N LYS A 179 -13.31 29.19 36.19
CA LYS A 179 -12.35 30.13 36.80
C LYS A 179 -12.82 31.58 36.62
N ALA A 180 -13.25 31.94 35.41
CA ALA A 180 -13.70 33.30 35.10
C ALA A 180 -14.93 33.70 35.92
N ASP A 181 -15.91 32.80 36.07
CA ASP A 181 -17.12 33.04 36.86
C ASP A 181 -16.79 33.29 38.34
N ARG A 182 -15.80 32.56 38.88
CA ARG A 182 -15.39 32.69 40.28
C ARG A 182 -14.58 33.97 40.54
N THR A 183 -13.82 34.46 39.57
CA THR A 183 -13.11 35.75 39.69
C THR A 183 -14.01 36.97 39.55
N ARG A 184 -15.26 36.80 39.10
CA ARG A 184 -16.27 37.88 38.98
C ARG A 184 -17.09 38.07 40.26
N GLN A 185 -17.01 37.15 41.22
CA GLN A 185 -17.64 37.22 42.53
C GLN A 185 -16.64 37.75 43.56
#